data_AF-A0A150UZ85-F1
#
_entry.id   AF-A0A150UZ85-F1
#
_cell.length_a   1.000
_cell.length_b   1.000
_cell.length_c   1.000
_cell.angle_alpha   90.00
_cell.angle_beta   90.00
_cell.angle_gamma   90.00
#
_symmetry.space_group_name_H-M   'P 1'
#
loop_
_entity.id
_entity.type
_entity.pdbx_description
1 polymer ?
#
loop_
_entity_poly.entity_id
_entity_poly.type
_entity_poly.pdbx_seq_one_letter_code
_entity_poly.pdbx_strand_id
1 'polypeptide(L)'
;QPGTIWIDSTCIKQQDTLECNAQVRIIKHIYTKVQGDIVWLGVTQKCAAQALPVITRLSNLRKNEDPISSRDALTAQDLSPLEIPSPKDPAWKDLETIFWKPWFSRLGII
;
A
#
# COMPACT_ATOMS: atom_id res chain seq x y z
N GLN A 1 -0.40 4.72 26.70
CA GLN A 1 1.00 5.10 26.96
C GLN A 1 1.48 5.96 25.78
N PRO A 2 2.34 6.97 26.00
CA PRO A 2 2.93 7.72 24.90
C PRO A 2 3.90 6.83 24.10
N GLY A 3 3.89 6.95 22.77
CA GLY A 3 4.77 6.21 21.86
C GLY A 3 5.56 7.17 20.96
N THR A 4 6.75 6.76 20.53
CA THR A 4 7.58 7.53 19.60
C THR A 4 7.09 7.30 18.17
N ILE A 5 6.75 8.37 17.45
CA ILE A 5 6.38 8.33 16.03
C ILE A 5 7.54 8.91 15.22
N TRP A 6 7.96 8.22 14.18
CA TRP A 6 8.91 8.71 13.20
C TRP A 6 8.18 9.08 11.91
N ILE A 7 8.47 10.26 11.34
CA ILE A 7 7.79 10.80 10.16
C ILE A 7 8.83 11.02 9.05
N ASP A 8 8.90 10.08 8.11
CA ASP A 8 9.85 10.04 7.00
C ASP A 8 9.87 11.34 6.17
N SER A 9 8.68 11.86 5.87
CA SER A 9 8.47 13.02 4.99
C SER A 9 9.01 14.33 5.55
N THR A 10 9.22 14.42 6.87
CA THR A 10 9.85 15.58 7.52
C THR A 10 11.32 15.35 7.82
N CYS A 11 11.74 14.08 7.95
CA CYS A 11 13.10 13.73 8.37
C CYS A 11 14.06 13.49 7.20
N ILE A 12 13.58 13.42 5.96
CA ILE A 12 14.38 13.13 4.77
C ILE A 12 14.11 14.18 3.69
N LYS A 13 15.16 14.86 3.24
CA LYS A 13 15.07 15.75 2.08
C LYS A 13 15.04 14.93 0.79
N GLN A 14 13.83 14.64 0.31
CA GLN A 14 13.63 13.74 -0.85
C GLN A 14 14.27 14.20 -2.17
N GLN A 15 14.64 15.48 -2.27
CA GLN A 15 15.28 16.07 -3.45
C GLN A 15 16.81 15.93 -3.43
N ASP A 16 17.39 15.45 -2.33
CA ASP A 16 18.83 15.25 -2.18
C ASP A 16 19.15 13.74 -2.20
N THR A 17 19.61 13.26 -3.36
CA THR A 17 19.92 11.83 -3.55
C THR A 17 21.04 11.35 -2.62
N LEU A 18 22.00 12.21 -2.25
CA LEU A 18 23.09 11.84 -1.35
C LEU A 18 22.58 11.67 0.08
N GLU A 19 21.72 12.58 0.53
CA GLU A 19 21.03 12.45 1.82
C GLU A 19 20.13 11.21 1.83
N CYS A 20 19.30 11.02 0.81
CA CYS A 20 18.46 9.84 0.66
C CYS A 20 19.26 8.54 0.75
N ASN A 21 20.39 8.43 0.04
CA ASN A 21 21.25 7.24 0.10
C ASN A 21 21.85 6.99 1.49
N ALA A 22 22.16 8.06 2.24
CA ALA A 22 22.60 7.93 3.63
C ALA A 22 21.45 7.53 4.56
N GLN A 23 20.27 8.10 4.35
CA GLN A 23 19.06 7.85 5.13
C GLN A 23 18.50 6.44 4.90
N VAL A 24 18.58 5.87 3.69
CA VAL A 24 18.14 4.49 3.40
C VAL A 24 18.77 3.47 4.37
N ARG A 25 20.03 3.68 4.79
CA ARG A 25 20.69 2.81 5.78
C ARG A 25 20.07 2.92 7.18
N ILE A 26 19.64 4.12 7.57
CA ILE A 26 18.99 4.40 8.85
C ILE A 26 17.54 3.92 8.83
N ILE A 27 16.83 4.17 7.74
CA ILE A 27 15.45 3.73 7.49
C ILE A 27 15.32 2.22 7.65
N LYS A 28 16.26 1.44 7.12
CA LYS A 28 16.30 -0.02 7.34
C LYS A 28 16.31 -0.39 8.83
N HIS A 29 17.07 0.34 9.65
CA HIS A 29 17.13 0.11 11.09
C HIS A 29 15.85 0.55 11.83
N ILE A 30 15.15 1.56 11.33
CA ILE A 30 13.88 2.02 11.89
C ILE A 30 12.78 1.00 11.57
N TYR A 31 12.67 0.56 10.30
CA TYR A 31 11.66 -0.41 9.88
C TYR A 31 11.76 -1.76 10.61
N THR A 32 12.94 -2.16 11.10
CA THR A 32 13.06 -3.39 11.91
C THR A 32 12.59 -3.23 13.36
N LYS A 33 12.32 -2.00 13.81
CA LYS A 33 11.99 -1.69 15.21
C LYS A 33 10.59 -1.11 15.42
N VAL A 34 9.94 -0.65 14.36
CA VAL A 34 8.59 -0.11 14.43
C VAL A 34 7.57 -1.23 14.69
N GLN A 35 6.54 -0.91 15.47
CA GLN A 35 5.41 -1.82 15.71
C GLN A 35 4.41 -1.81 14.55
N GLY A 36 4.48 -0.78 13.69
CA GLY A 36 3.64 -0.64 12.52
C GLY A 36 3.93 0.67 11.80
N ASP A 37 3.56 0.71 10.53
CA ASP A 37 3.74 1.88 9.67
C ASP A 37 2.40 2.54 9.39
N ILE A 38 2.39 3.88 9.45
CA ILE A 38 1.22 4.69 9.09
C ILE A 38 1.56 5.41 7.80
N VAL A 39 0.81 5.11 6.75
CA VAL A 39 0.95 5.74 5.44
C VAL A 39 -0.14 6.79 5.26
N TRP A 40 0.27 8.05 5.08
CA TRP A 40 -0.65 9.12 4.74
C TRP A 40 -0.77 9.28 3.22
N LEU A 41 -1.93 8.92 2.67
CA LEU A 41 -2.21 8.96 1.22
C LEU A 41 -2.89 10.28 0.76
N GLY A 42 -2.92 11.28 1.64
CA GLY A 42 -3.62 12.55 1.40
C GLY A 42 -5.09 12.51 1.82
N VAL A 43 -5.79 13.62 1.56
CA VAL A 43 -7.22 13.73 1.85
C VAL A 43 -8.02 12.83 0.91
N THR A 44 -8.84 11.96 1.49
CA THR A 44 -9.75 11.07 0.77
C THR A 44 -10.74 11.89 -0.06
N GLN A 45 -10.76 11.68 -1.37
CA GLN A 45 -11.86 12.13 -2.21
C GLN A 45 -13.01 11.11 -2.09
N LYS A 46 -14.27 11.53 -2.27
CA LYS A 46 -15.45 10.64 -2.11
C LYS A 46 -15.34 9.30 -2.87
N CYS A 47 -14.63 9.29 -3.99
CA CYS A 47 -14.34 8.10 -4.80
C CYS A 47 -13.47 7.05 -4.07
N ALA A 48 -12.41 7.45 -3.36
CA ALA A 48 -11.48 6.48 -2.75
C ALA A 48 -12.08 5.59 -1.63
N ALA A 49 -13.29 5.88 -1.14
CA ALA A 49 -13.95 5.09 -0.11
C ALA A 49 -14.37 3.69 -0.60
N GLN A 50 -14.73 3.54 -1.88
CA GLN A 50 -15.18 2.25 -2.43
C GLN A 50 -14.03 1.27 -2.66
N ALA A 51 -12.79 1.76 -2.69
CA ALA A 51 -11.61 0.94 -2.86
C ALA A 51 -11.18 0.20 -1.58
N LEU A 52 -11.51 0.71 -0.39
CA LEU A 52 -11.07 0.11 0.90
C LEU A 52 -11.60 -1.31 1.12
N PRO A 53 -12.88 -1.64 0.83
CA PRO A 53 -13.35 -3.02 0.88
C PRO A 53 -12.59 -3.94 -0.07
N VAL A 54 -12.27 -3.47 -1.29
CA VAL A 54 -11.52 -4.24 -2.28
C VAL A 54 -10.12 -4.58 -1.78
N ILE A 55 -9.39 -3.59 -1.23
CA ILE A 55 -8.06 -3.78 -0.64
C ILE A 55 -8.13 -4.81 0.50
N THR A 56 -9.15 -4.72 1.35
CA THR A 56 -9.35 -5.63 2.49
C THR A 56 -9.55 -7.07 2.02
N ARG A 57 -10.41 -7.27 1.02
CA ARG A 57 -10.68 -8.59 0.43
C ARG A 57 -9.43 -9.20 -0.20
N LEU A 58 -8.73 -8.43 -1.04
CA LEU A 58 -7.48 -8.85 -1.66
C LEU A 58 -6.39 -9.20 -0.62
N SER A 59 -6.31 -8.42 0.46
CA SER A 59 -5.35 -8.69 1.55
C SER A 59 -5.64 -9.98 2.30
N ASN A 60 -6.91 -10.33 2.47
CA ASN A 60 -7.32 -11.56 3.15
C ASN A 60 -7.07 -12.81 2.28
N LEU A 61 -7.24 -12.71 0.96
CA LEU A 61 -6.90 -13.80 0.04
C LEU A 61 -5.42 -14.15 0.13
N ARG A 62 -4.55 -13.14 0.07
CA ARG A 62 -3.10 -13.35 0.16
C ARG A 62 -2.66 -14.02 1.48
N LYS A 63 -3.34 -13.76 2.59
CA LYS A 63 -3.02 -14.37 3.89
C LYS A 63 -3.37 -15.86 3.96
N ASN A 64 -4.31 -16.30 3.12
CA ASN A 64 -4.84 -17.66 3.10
C ASN A 64 -4.22 -18.52 1.98
N GLU A 65 -3.39 -17.95 1.11
CA GLU A 65 -2.69 -18.64 0.02
C GLU A 65 -1.24 -18.94 0.37
N ASP A 66 -0.77 -20.13 -0.02
CA ASP A 66 0.65 -20.48 0.02
C ASP A 66 1.43 -19.60 -0.97
N PRO A 67 2.52 -18.91 -0.57
CA PRO A 67 3.24 -17.94 -1.43
C PRO A 67 3.77 -18.47 -2.76
N ILE A 68 3.76 -19.80 -2.93
CA ILE A 68 4.35 -20.53 -4.05
C ILE A 68 3.27 -21.01 -5.04
N SER A 69 1.98 -21.04 -4.67
CA SER A 69 0.98 -21.86 -5.38
C SER A 69 -0.01 -21.13 -6.31
N SER A 70 -0.10 -19.80 -6.35
CA SER A 70 -1.15 -19.10 -7.11
C SER A 70 -0.59 -18.03 -8.04
N ARG A 71 -0.07 -18.44 -9.20
CA ARG A 71 0.17 -17.56 -10.35
C ARG A 71 -0.92 -17.66 -11.42
N ASP A 72 -1.92 -18.49 -11.23
CA ASP A 72 -3.03 -18.61 -12.15
C ASP A 72 -3.89 -17.34 -12.07
N ALA A 73 -4.15 -16.73 -13.22
CA ALA A 73 -4.99 -15.55 -13.30
C ALA A 73 -6.41 -15.92 -12.85
N LEU A 74 -6.91 -15.26 -11.80
CA LEU A 74 -8.31 -15.40 -11.38
C LEU A 74 -9.22 -15.01 -12.54
N THR A 75 -10.17 -15.88 -12.87
CA THR A 75 -11.19 -15.61 -13.88
C THR A 75 -12.33 -14.80 -13.26
N ALA A 76 -13.18 -14.18 -14.09
CA ALA A 76 -14.34 -13.44 -13.60
C ALA A 76 -15.34 -14.31 -12.79
N GLN A 77 -15.36 -15.63 -13.01
CA GLN A 77 -16.19 -16.56 -12.25
C GLN A 77 -15.64 -16.83 -10.84
N ASP A 78 -14.31 -16.76 -10.68
CA ASP A 78 -13.65 -16.95 -9.38
C ASP A 78 -13.83 -15.75 -8.44
N LEU A 79 -14.19 -14.58 -8.97
CA LEU A 79 -14.32 -13.34 -8.19
C LEU A 79 -15.59 -13.31 -7.32
N SER A 80 -16.70 -13.87 -7.80
CA SER A 80 -17.99 -13.77 -7.12
C SER A 80 -18.02 -14.48 -5.76
N PRO A 81 -17.49 -15.71 -5.61
CA PRO A 81 -17.43 -16.38 -4.30
C PRO A 81 -16.47 -15.69 -3.32
N LEU A 82 -15.48 -14.95 -3.84
CA LEU A 82 -14.49 -14.23 -3.04
C LEU A 82 -14.95 -12.81 -2.68
N GLU A 83 -16.18 -12.46 -3.03
CA GLU A 83 -16.76 -11.12 -2.95
C GLU A 83 -15.90 -10.04 -3.65
N ILE A 84 -15.04 -10.42 -4.58
CA ILE A 84 -14.23 -9.44 -5.32
C ILE A 84 -15.13 -8.79 -6.37
N PRO A 85 -15.14 -7.44 -6.49
CA PRO A 85 -15.96 -6.79 -7.49
C PRO A 85 -15.59 -7.23 -8.91
N SER A 86 -16.58 -7.27 -9.79
CA SER A 86 -16.37 -7.52 -11.22
C SER A 86 -15.32 -6.55 -11.79
N PRO A 87 -14.52 -6.94 -12.81
CA PRO A 87 -13.51 -6.05 -13.41
C PRO A 87 -14.06 -4.73 -13.96
N LYS A 88 -15.39 -4.65 -14.19
CA LYS A 88 -16.08 -3.43 -14.66
C LYS A 88 -16.58 -2.53 -13.52
N ASP A 89 -16.40 -2.94 -12.27
CA ASP A 89 -16.86 -2.19 -11.10
C ASP A 89 -16.03 -0.89 -10.93
N PRO A 90 -16.67 0.27 -10.66
CA PRO A 90 -15.97 1.54 -10.45
C PRO A 90 -14.97 1.51 -9.28
N ALA A 91 -15.11 0.59 -8.32
CA ALA A 91 -14.17 0.45 -7.20
C ALA A 91 -12.72 0.19 -7.68
N TRP A 92 -12.52 -0.42 -8.85
CA TRP A 92 -11.20 -0.60 -9.45
C TRP A 92 -10.56 0.72 -9.90
N LYS A 93 -11.36 1.65 -10.41
CA LYS A 93 -10.90 3.00 -10.79
C LYS A 93 -10.54 3.83 -9.55
N ASP A 94 -11.29 3.64 -8.48
CA ASP A 94 -11.01 4.28 -7.19
C ASP A 94 -9.73 3.72 -6.57
N LEU A 95 -9.51 2.40 -6.70
CA LEU A 95 -8.28 1.74 -6.30
C LEU A 95 -7.07 2.23 -7.11
N GLU A 96 -7.22 2.33 -8.43
CA GLU A 96 -6.20 2.92 -9.31
C GLU A 96 -5.84 4.35 -8.86
N THR A 97 -6.83 5.17 -8.51
CA THR A 97 -6.61 6.54 -8.02
C THR A 97 -5.77 6.58 -6.73
N ILE A 98 -5.87 5.55 -5.87
CA ILE A 98 -5.03 5.41 -4.68
C ILE A 98 -3.60 5.06 -5.07
N PHE A 99 -3.40 4.11 -5.98
CA PHE A 99 -2.07 3.69 -6.43
C PHE A 99 -1.31 4.79 -7.19
N TRP A 100 -2.02 5.72 -7.84
CA TRP A 100 -1.41 6.89 -8.45
C TRP A 100 -1.03 8.01 -7.47
N LYS A 101 -1.26 7.84 -6.16
CA LYS A 101 -0.84 8.85 -5.18
C LYS A 101 0.70 8.94 -5.14
N PRO A 102 1.26 10.16 -4.94
CA PRO A 102 2.71 10.38 -4.94
C PRO A 102 3.49 9.50 -3.97
N TRP A 103 2.84 8.97 -2.92
CA TRP A 103 3.47 8.03 -2.00
C TRP A 103 3.99 6.79 -2.73
N PHE A 104 3.17 6.12 -3.56
CA PHE A 104 3.52 4.88 -4.26
C PHE A 104 4.57 5.05 -5.37
N SER A 105 4.78 6.28 -5.84
CA SER A 105 5.78 6.60 -6.87
C SER A 105 7.11 7.10 -6.30
N ARG A 106 7.30 7.09 -4.97
CA ARG A 106 8.56 7.51 -4.34
C ARG A 106 9.66 6.47 -4.57
N LEU A 107 10.87 6.96 -4.83
CA LEU A 107 12.09 6.18 -5.11
C LEU A 107 12.57 5.25 -3.96
N GLY A 108 11.81 5.09 -2.88
CA GLY A 108 12.17 4.27 -1.71
C GLY A 108 11.23 3.10 -1.41
N ILE A 109 10.28 2.76 -2.29
CA ILE A 109 9.31 1.66 -2.10
C ILE A 109 9.76 0.33 -2.76
N ILE A 110 10.93 0.30 -3.40
CA ILE A 110 11.48 -0.90 -4.06
C ILE A 110 12.22 -1.79 -3.07
#